data_AF-A0A935FWP7-F1
#
_entry.id   AF-A0A935FWP7-F1
#
_cell.length_a   1.000
_cell.length_b   1.000
_cell.length_c   1.000
_cell.angle_alpha   90.00
_cell.angle_beta   90.00
_cell.angle_gamma   90.00
#
_symmetry.space_group_name_H-M   'P 1'
#
loop_
_entity.id
_entity.type
_entity.pdbx_description
1 polymer ?
#
loop_
_entity_poly.entity_id
_entity_poly.type
_entity_poly.pdbx_seq_one_letter_code
_entity_poly.pdbx_strand_id
1 'polypeptide(L)'
;MKGILSGVILFFVLLLQVNYSESQILYNENFSYTAGDSLGAHGWVSFSGGSTNVLSVTTPGLTYTGYPGSGIGNAVTVNASGQDAYTSLSAIDSSNSFYAAAMINVTSAQAGDYFMAFLPSTSTTFYSGRLHARLSGGNLGFGITKGCSY
;
A
#
# COMPACT_ATOMS: atom_id res chain seq x y z
N MET A 1 36.42 -24.55 -39.36
CA MET A 1 35.62 -23.30 -39.39
C MET A 1 34.21 -23.46 -38.83
N LYS A 2 33.42 -24.48 -39.22
CA LYS A 2 32.04 -24.67 -38.72
C LYS A 2 31.89 -24.75 -37.19
N GLY A 3 32.81 -25.44 -36.49
CA GLY A 3 32.76 -25.55 -35.02
C GLY A 3 33.05 -24.25 -34.27
N ILE A 4 33.95 -23.41 -34.79
CA ILE A 4 34.30 -22.11 -34.19
C ILE A 4 33.12 -21.13 -34.34
N LEU A 5 32.45 -21.13 -35.50
CA LEU A 5 31.29 -20.27 -35.74
C LEU A 5 30.10 -20.64 -34.82
N SER A 6 29.83 -21.93 -34.63
CA SER A 6 28.80 -22.40 -33.70
C SER A 6 29.10 -22.03 -32.24
N GLY A 7 30.36 -22.09 -31.82
CA GLY A 7 30.78 -21.71 -30.45
C GLY A 7 30.61 -20.21 -30.18
N VAL A 8 30.94 -19.35 -31.16
CA VAL A 8 30.79 -17.89 -31.04
C VAL A 8 29.31 -17.49 -30.99
N ILE A 9 28.46 -18.13 -31.78
CA ILE A 9 26.99 -17.89 -31.76
C ILE A 9 26.41 -18.29 -30.40
N LEU A 10 26.79 -19.47 -29.87
CA LEU A 10 26.30 -19.93 -28.57
C LEU A 10 26.75 -19.02 -27.42
N PHE A 11 27.98 -18.49 -27.48
CA PHE A 11 28.50 -17.53 -26.49
C PHE A 11 27.75 -16.18 -26.56
N PHE A 12 27.43 -15.68 -27.75
CA PHE A 12 26.62 -14.46 -27.92
C PHE A 12 25.17 -14.63 -27.46
N VAL A 13 24.56 -15.80 -27.66
CA VAL A 13 23.20 -16.10 -27.16
C VAL A 13 23.15 -16.14 -25.63
N LEU A 14 24.21 -16.61 -24.98
CA LEU A 14 24.31 -16.64 -23.52
C LEU A 14 24.42 -15.21 -22.91
N LEU A 15 25.09 -14.29 -23.61
CA LEU A 15 25.24 -12.88 -23.18
C LEU A 15 23.95 -12.05 -23.34
N LEU A 16 22.99 -12.52 -24.14
CA LEU A 16 21.68 -11.87 -24.33
C LEU A 16 20.65 -12.27 -23.26
N GLN A 17 20.97 -13.18 -22.35
CA GLN A 17 20.06 -13.65 -21.29
C GLN A 17 20.21 -12.84 -20.00
N VAL A 18 20.22 -11.51 -20.11
CA VAL A 18 20.05 -10.64 -18.95
C VAL A 18 18.60 -10.80 -18.48
N ASN A 19 18.41 -11.59 -17.43
CA ASN A 19 17.14 -11.61 -16.69
C ASN A 19 17.02 -10.24 -16.01
N TYR A 20 16.16 -9.38 -16.53
CA TYR A 20 15.76 -8.18 -15.83
C TYR A 20 14.88 -8.61 -14.64
N SER A 21 15.43 -8.54 -13.43
CA SER A 21 14.64 -8.65 -12.21
C SER A 21 14.08 -7.26 -11.89
N GLU A 22 12.96 -6.93 -12.51
CA GLU A 22 12.18 -5.75 -12.13
C GLU A 22 11.33 -6.07 -10.89
N SER A 23 11.29 -5.17 -9.91
CA SER A 23 10.35 -5.28 -8.81
C SER A 23 8.93 -5.08 -9.35
N GLN A 24 8.07 -6.10 -9.23
CA GLN A 24 6.69 -5.99 -9.67
C GLN A 24 5.90 -5.08 -8.71
N ILE A 25 5.24 -4.06 -9.26
CA ILE A 25 4.25 -3.28 -8.51
C ILE A 25 3.04 -4.19 -8.27
N LEU A 26 2.84 -4.55 -7.00
CA LEU A 26 1.70 -5.39 -6.59
C LEU A 26 0.40 -4.58 -6.50
N TYR A 27 0.51 -3.32 -6.11
CA TYR A 27 -0.59 -2.37 -5.99
C TYR A 27 -0.06 -0.93 -5.97
N ASN A 28 -0.80 -0.02 -6.58
CA ASN A 28 -0.52 1.41 -6.56
C ASN A 28 -1.85 2.16 -6.47
N GLU A 29 -1.97 3.03 -5.46
CA GLU A 29 -3.16 3.82 -5.21
C GLU A 29 -2.78 5.27 -4.99
N ASN A 30 -3.33 6.15 -5.81
CA ASN A 30 -3.16 7.61 -5.71
C ASN A 30 -4.50 8.31 -5.44
N PHE A 31 -5.58 7.55 -5.28
CA PHE A 31 -6.94 8.05 -5.10
C PHE A 31 -7.35 9.05 -6.19
N SER A 32 -6.95 8.80 -7.44
CA SER A 32 -7.23 9.68 -8.60
C SER A 32 -8.70 9.60 -9.03
N TYR A 33 -9.60 9.92 -8.11
CA TYR A 33 -11.04 9.84 -8.19
C TYR A 33 -11.67 11.22 -7.90
N THR A 34 -12.97 11.36 -8.13
CA THR A 34 -13.68 12.60 -7.81
C THR A 34 -13.74 12.80 -6.30
N ALA A 35 -13.46 14.01 -5.82
CA ALA A 35 -13.60 14.34 -4.40
C ALA A 35 -15.05 14.16 -3.94
N GLY A 36 -15.23 13.56 -2.76
CA GLY A 36 -16.53 13.19 -2.20
C GLY A 36 -16.99 11.78 -2.57
N ASP A 37 -16.38 11.11 -3.56
CA ASP A 37 -16.69 9.71 -3.85
C ASP A 37 -16.24 8.82 -2.69
N SER A 38 -17.07 7.84 -2.34
CA SER A 38 -16.67 6.77 -1.41
C SER A 38 -15.66 5.84 -2.07
N LEU A 39 -14.74 5.26 -1.29
CA LEU A 39 -13.83 4.24 -1.79
C LEU A 39 -14.54 3.01 -2.36
N GLY A 40 -15.72 2.68 -1.82
CA GLY A 40 -16.56 1.58 -2.34
C GLY A 40 -17.02 1.79 -3.78
N ALA A 41 -17.19 3.05 -4.22
CA ALA A 41 -17.49 3.36 -5.62
C ALA A 41 -16.33 3.04 -6.57
N HIS A 42 -15.12 2.87 -6.02
CA HIS A 42 -13.86 2.65 -6.74
C HIS A 42 -13.23 1.29 -6.42
N GLY A 43 -14.06 0.30 -6.07
CA GLY A 43 -13.65 -1.11 -5.97
C GLY A 43 -13.08 -1.55 -4.62
N TRP A 44 -12.99 -0.64 -3.64
CA TRP A 44 -12.67 -1.04 -2.27
C TRP A 44 -13.85 -1.75 -1.61
N VAL A 45 -13.57 -2.78 -0.82
CA VAL A 45 -14.58 -3.59 -0.14
C VAL A 45 -14.65 -3.17 1.33
N SER A 46 -15.79 -2.64 1.75
CA SER A 46 -16.08 -2.41 3.17
C SER A 46 -16.34 -3.75 3.87
N PHE A 47 -15.68 -3.97 5.01
CA PHE A 47 -15.80 -5.22 5.76
C PHE A 47 -16.17 -5.02 7.24
N SER A 48 -16.17 -3.78 7.71
CA SER A 48 -16.52 -3.41 9.08
C SER A 48 -17.16 -2.02 9.08
N GLY A 49 -18.14 -1.82 9.97
CA GLY A 49 -18.76 -0.52 10.23
C GLY A 49 -19.70 0.05 9.14
N GLY A 50 -19.78 -0.60 7.98
CA GLY A 50 -20.82 -0.37 6.98
C GLY A 50 -20.77 1.04 6.39
N SER A 51 -21.81 1.83 6.60
CA SER A 51 -21.94 3.23 6.15
C SER A 51 -21.60 4.26 7.23
N THR A 52 -21.06 3.84 8.37
CA THR A 52 -20.63 4.77 9.43
C THR A 52 -19.27 5.37 9.05
N ASN A 53 -19.12 6.70 9.10
CA ASN A 53 -17.84 7.37 8.79
C ASN A 53 -17.19 6.86 7.48
N VAL A 54 -17.94 6.87 6.39
CA VAL A 54 -17.52 6.37 5.07
C VAL A 54 -16.20 7.00 4.64
N LEU A 55 -15.22 6.16 4.30
CA LEU A 55 -13.95 6.55 3.72
C LEU A 55 -14.20 7.15 2.34
N SER A 56 -13.95 8.45 2.24
CA SER A 56 -14.26 9.25 1.05
C SER A 56 -13.03 10.00 0.56
N VAL A 57 -12.97 10.20 -0.75
CA VAL A 57 -11.87 10.90 -1.42
C VAL A 57 -11.92 12.38 -1.07
N THR A 58 -10.79 12.93 -0.66
CA THR A 58 -10.64 14.34 -0.26
C THR A 58 -9.56 15.02 -1.09
N THR A 59 -9.70 16.34 -1.25
CA THR A 59 -8.81 17.16 -2.07
C THR A 59 -8.30 18.35 -1.24
N PRO A 60 -7.08 18.85 -1.49
CA PRO A 60 -6.07 18.34 -2.42
C PRO A 60 -5.43 17.04 -1.95
N GLY A 61 -4.74 16.35 -2.87
CA GLY A 61 -3.82 15.27 -2.51
C GLY A 61 -2.63 15.75 -1.68
N LEU A 62 -1.87 14.81 -1.15
CA LEU A 62 -0.74 15.10 -0.27
C LEU A 62 0.51 15.52 -1.07
N THR A 63 1.33 16.36 -0.46
CA THR A 63 2.63 16.77 -1.00
C THR A 63 3.73 16.54 0.03
N TYR A 64 4.88 16.08 -0.43
CA TYR A 64 6.07 15.88 0.40
C TYR A 64 7.33 16.08 -0.45
N THR A 65 8.07 17.15 -0.18
CA THR A 65 9.28 17.50 -0.93
C THR A 65 10.28 16.34 -0.91
N GLY A 66 10.74 15.94 -2.10
CA GLY A 66 11.71 14.86 -2.26
C GLY A 66 11.10 13.45 -2.35
N TYR A 67 9.79 13.29 -2.18
CA TYR A 67 9.11 12.02 -2.46
C TYR A 67 8.66 11.95 -3.93
N PRO A 68 9.07 10.91 -4.69
CA PRO A 68 8.70 10.79 -6.11
C PRO A 68 7.20 10.75 -6.40
N GLY A 69 6.39 10.25 -5.46
CA GLY A 69 4.92 10.21 -5.58
C GLY A 69 4.19 11.43 -5.04
N SER A 70 4.90 12.54 -4.76
CA SER A 70 4.31 13.76 -4.21
C SER A 70 3.43 14.50 -5.24
N GLY A 71 2.28 15.01 -4.81
CA GLY A 71 1.41 15.86 -5.64
C GLY A 71 0.67 15.10 -6.75
N ILE A 72 0.54 13.78 -6.60
CA ILE A 72 -0.22 12.92 -7.53
C ILE A 72 -1.57 12.58 -6.89
N GLY A 73 -2.64 12.73 -7.66
CA GLY A 73 -3.98 12.33 -7.27
C GLY A 73 -4.56 13.16 -6.10
N ASN A 74 -5.46 12.53 -5.35
CA ASN A 74 -6.14 13.11 -4.19
C ASN A 74 -5.68 12.39 -2.91
N ALA A 75 -6.51 12.37 -1.87
CA ALA A 75 -6.27 11.62 -0.65
C ALA A 75 -7.57 10.94 -0.19
N VAL A 76 -7.46 10.11 0.85
CA VAL A 76 -8.61 9.68 1.65
C VAL A 76 -8.40 10.21 3.05
N THR A 77 -9.42 10.89 3.59
CA THR A 77 -9.38 11.33 4.97
C THR A 77 -9.97 10.26 5.88
N VAL A 78 -9.24 9.96 6.95
CA VAL A 78 -9.69 9.10 8.05
C VAL A 78 -9.94 10.00 9.26
N ASN A 79 -11.20 10.31 9.54
CA ASN A 79 -11.60 11.35 10.50
C ASN A 79 -12.17 10.79 11.80
N ALA A 80 -12.84 9.63 11.75
CA ALA A 80 -13.37 8.95 12.93
C ALA A 80 -13.45 7.45 12.67
N SER A 81 -13.42 6.66 13.75
CA SER A 81 -13.67 5.22 13.69
C SER A 81 -15.07 4.93 13.16
N GLY A 82 -15.23 4.07 12.17
CA GLY A 82 -16.56 3.69 11.70
C GLY A 82 -16.59 2.92 10.40
N GLN A 83 -15.51 2.89 9.62
CA GLN A 83 -15.44 2.00 8.47
C GLN A 83 -14.01 1.47 8.31
N ASP A 84 -13.91 0.17 8.06
CA ASP A 84 -12.71 -0.44 7.51
C ASP A 84 -13.02 -0.95 6.10
N ALA A 85 -12.12 -0.64 5.16
CA ALA A 85 -12.20 -1.10 3.79
C ALA A 85 -10.86 -1.65 3.33
N TYR A 86 -10.88 -2.62 2.41
CA TYR A 86 -9.68 -3.20 1.82
C TYR A 86 -9.76 -3.25 0.30
N THR A 87 -8.59 -3.38 -0.30
CA THR A 87 -8.38 -3.70 -1.71
C THR A 87 -7.40 -4.86 -1.78
N SER A 88 -7.51 -5.68 -2.83
CA SER A 88 -6.63 -6.85 -2.99
C SER A 88 -5.33 -6.44 -3.67
N LEU A 89 -4.21 -6.94 -3.15
CA LEU A 89 -2.93 -6.88 -3.85
C LEU A 89 -2.93 -7.90 -4.99
N SER A 90 -2.24 -7.59 -6.09
CA SER A 90 -1.90 -8.60 -7.08
C SER A 90 -1.10 -9.74 -6.43
N ALA A 91 -1.18 -10.95 -6.98
CA ALA A 91 -0.56 -12.13 -6.40
C ALA A 91 0.90 -11.88 -6.01
N ILE A 92 1.21 -12.09 -4.72
CA ILE A 92 2.57 -12.03 -4.19
C ILE A 92 3.28 -13.31 -4.64
N ASP A 93 4.49 -13.19 -5.17
CA ASP A 93 5.28 -14.36 -5.58
C ASP A 93 5.71 -15.23 -4.38
N SER A 94 6.37 -16.35 -4.70
CA SER A 94 6.86 -17.37 -3.77
C SER A 94 7.75 -16.89 -2.61
N SER A 95 8.20 -15.64 -2.59
CA SER A 95 9.07 -15.08 -1.53
C SER A 95 8.33 -14.60 -0.28
N ASN A 96 6.99 -14.49 -0.31
CA ASN A 96 6.14 -14.04 0.81
C ASN A 96 6.52 -12.67 1.42
N SER A 97 7.36 -11.88 0.77
CA SER A 97 7.82 -10.58 1.26
C SER A 97 7.55 -9.52 0.21
N PHE A 98 7.01 -8.38 0.63
CA PHE A 98 6.79 -7.23 -0.24
C PHE A 98 7.16 -5.94 0.50
N TYR A 99 7.47 -4.91 -0.28
CA TYR A 99 7.70 -3.57 0.24
C TYR A 99 6.44 -2.72 0.04
N ALA A 100 6.14 -1.87 1.01
CA ALA A 100 5.04 -0.92 0.94
C ALA A 100 5.51 0.47 1.38
N ALA A 101 5.00 1.49 0.71
CA ALA A 101 5.22 2.88 1.06
C ALA A 101 3.89 3.63 0.94
N ALA A 102 3.66 4.60 1.82
CA ALA A 102 2.48 5.46 1.79
C ALA A 102 2.86 6.85 2.29
N MET A 103 2.22 7.88 1.74
CA MET A 103 2.30 9.24 2.26
C MET A 103 1.10 9.45 3.19
N ILE A 104 1.37 9.80 4.44
CA ILE A 104 0.36 9.92 5.50
C ILE A 104 0.52 11.29 6.16
N ASN A 105 -0.56 12.05 6.22
CA ASN A 105 -0.63 13.31 6.95
C ASN A 105 -1.47 13.12 8.21
N VAL A 106 -0.81 13.12 9.38
CA VAL A 106 -1.49 12.98 10.67
C VAL A 106 -1.76 14.36 11.25
N THR A 107 -3.02 14.78 11.23
CA THR A 107 -3.46 16.06 11.82
C THR A 107 -3.90 15.92 13.27
N SER A 108 -4.33 14.72 13.67
CA SER A 108 -4.63 14.36 15.06
C SER A 108 -4.43 12.85 15.27
N ALA A 109 -4.21 12.43 16.52
CA ALA A 109 -4.12 11.02 16.90
C ALA A 109 -4.69 10.83 18.32
N GLN A 110 -5.32 9.69 18.58
CA GLN A 110 -5.83 9.34 19.92
C GLN A 110 -4.80 8.49 20.70
N ALA A 111 -5.27 7.68 21.64
CA ALA A 111 -4.44 6.84 22.49
C ALA A 111 -3.79 5.63 21.77
N GLY A 112 -4.13 5.35 20.50
CA GLY A 112 -3.49 4.28 19.72
C GLY A 112 -4.33 3.71 18.58
N ASP A 113 -4.77 4.54 17.64
CA ASP A 113 -5.54 4.09 16.48
C ASP A 113 -4.63 3.59 15.35
N TYR A 114 -5.13 2.66 14.53
CA TYR A 114 -4.49 2.28 13.29
C TYR A 114 -5.18 2.92 12.08
N PHE A 115 -4.43 3.10 11.00
CA PHE A 115 -4.95 3.70 9.75
C PHE A 115 -4.57 2.90 8.49
N MET A 116 -3.71 1.88 8.64
CA MET A 116 -3.33 0.99 7.55
C MET A 116 -2.92 -0.37 8.12
N ALA A 117 -3.25 -1.44 7.40
CA ALA A 117 -2.90 -2.80 7.78
C ALA A 117 -2.83 -3.70 6.54
N PHE A 118 -2.16 -4.84 6.68
CA PHE A 118 -2.20 -5.92 5.70
C PHE A 118 -2.97 -7.10 6.26
N LEU A 119 -3.74 -7.76 5.40
CA LEU A 119 -4.55 -8.91 5.77
C LEU A 119 -4.24 -10.07 4.79
N PRO A 120 -4.26 -11.33 5.24
CA PRO A 120 -4.27 -12.44 4.31
C PRO A 120 -5.61 -12.45 3.55
N SER A 121 -5.61 -12.93 2.31
CA SER A 121 -6.83 -13.00 1.48
C SER A 121 -7.97 -13.84 2.09
N THR A 122 -7.68 -14.62 3.12
CA THR A 122 -8.60 -15.51 3.81
C THR A 122 -9.18 -14.96 5.11
N SER A 123 -8.83 -13.72 5.52
CA SER A 123 -9.32 -13.14 6.78
C SER A 123 -9.43 -11.63 6.74
N THR A 124 -10.49 -11.11 7.37
CA THR A 124 -10.68 -9.68 7.64
C THR A 124 -10.38 -9.29 9.09
N THR A 125 -9.85 -10.21 9.89
CA THR A 125 -9.57 -10.02 11.33
C THR A 125 -8.11 -10.28 11.71
N PHE A 126 -7.36 -11.00 10.86
CA PHE A 126 -5.92 -11.23 11.05
C PHE A 126 -5.10 -10.14 10.38
N TYR A 127 -4.72 -9.15 11.18
CA TYR A 127 -3.90 -8.05 10.71
C TYR A 127 -2.39 -8.31 10.90
N SER A 128 -1.62 -7.94 9.88
CA SER A 128 -0.15 -7.90 9.87
C SER A 128 0.32 -6.50 9.50
N GLY A 129 1.43 -6.06 10.08
CA GLY A 129 2.02 -4.75 9.75
C GLY A 129 1.08 -3.57 10.02
N ARG A 130 0.19 -3.67 11.03
CA ARG A 130 -0.72 -2.56 11.37
C ARG A 130 0.09 -1.34 11.74
N LEU A 131 -0.16 -0.24 11.04
CA LEU A 131 0.45 1.04 11.30
C LEU A 131 -0.44 1.85 12.24
N HIS A 132 0.14 2.28 13.35
CA HIS A 132 -0.53 3.02 14.41
C HIS A 132 0.03 4.43 14.52
N ALA A 133 -0.83 5.38 14.88
CA ALA A 133 -0.46 6.68 15.37
C ALA A 133 -1.05 6.89 16.77
N ARG A 134 -0.26 7.44 17.68
CA ARG A 134 -0.72 7.80 19.03
C ARG A 134 -0.22 9.17 19.42
N LEU A 135 -1.05 9.90 20.16
CA LEU A 135 -0.62 11.12 20.86
C LEU A 135 -0.39 10.78 22.34
N SER A 136 0.81 11.06 22.84
CA SER A 136 1.15 10.85 24.25
C SER A 136 1.97 12.01 24.78
N GLY A 137 1.43 12.71 25.79
CA GLY A 137 2.08 13.90 26.36
C GLY A 137 2.35 14.99 25.33
N GLY A 138 1.48 15.15 24.33
CA GLY A 138 1.65 16.10 23.22
C GLY A 138 2.58 15.66 22.10
N ASN A 139 3.23 14.50 22.23
CA ASN A 139 4.11 13.96 21.19
C ASN A 139 3.37 12.94 20.32
N LEU A 140 3.54 13.09 19.00
CA LEU A 140 3.07 12.10 18.02
C LEU A 140 4.06 10.93 17.97
N GLY A 141 3.57 9.72 18.19
CA GLY A 141 4.33 8.48 18.05
C GLY A 141 3.72 7.56 16.99
N PHE A 142 4.58 6.88 16.25
CA PHE A 142 4.21 5.86 15.27
C PHE A 142 4.60 4.46 15.76
N GLY A 143 3.82 3.45 15.39
CA GLY A 143 4.08 2.06 15.73
C GLY A 143 3.68 1.10 14.62
N ILE A 144 4.32 -0.07 14.60
CA ILE A 144 3.96 -1.19 13.72
C ILE A 144 3.77 -2.46 14.55
N THR A 145 2.69 -3.19 14.29
CA THR A 145 2.39 -4.46 15.00
C THR A 145 2.63 -5.66 14.10
N LYS A 146 3.35 -6.67 14.60
CA LYS A 146 3.82 -7.87 13.85
C LYS A 146 2.71 -8.94 13.62
N GLY A 147 1.62 -8.91 14.40
CA GLY A 147 0.52 -9.89 14.41
C GLY A 147 -0.32 -9.72 15.68
N CYS A 148 -1.47 -10.40 15.82
CA CYS A 148 -2.45 -10.10 16.88
C CYS A 148 -1.88 -10.20 18.31
N SER A 149 -1.78 -9.06 18.98
CA SER A 149 -2.05 -8.88 20.40
C SER A 149 -2.66 -7.48 20.55
N TYR A 150 -3.67 -7.38 21.43
CA TYR A 150 -4.32 -6.13 21.81
C TYR A 150 -3.33 -5.19 22.49
#